data_AF-A0AAJ3PTT6-F1
#
_entry.id   AF-A0AAJ3PTT6-F1
#
_cell.length_a   1.000
_cell.length_b   1.000
_cell.length_c   1.000
_cell.angle_alpha   90.00
_cell.angle_beta   90.00
_cell.angle_gamma   90.00
#
_symmetry.space_group_name_H-M   'P 1'
#
loop_
_entity.id
_entity.type
_entity.pdbx_description
1 polymer ?
#
loop_
_entity_poly.entity_id
_entity_poly.type
_entity_poly.pdbx_seq_one_letter_code
_entity_poly.pdbx_strand_id
1 'polypeptide(L)' 'MAHDRGCERELAEELARTLDAHKLPDLVALRAIFGPDPDQLPIVHVQLASLNSYEALMESAYSGEAA' A
#
# COMPACT_ATOMS: atom_id res chain seq x y z
N MET A 1 -1.67 13.78 14.70
CA MET A 1 -2.46 14.72 13.87
C MET A 1 -2.17 14.41 12.41
N ALA A 2 -2.67 13.29 11.89
CA ALA A 2 -2.36 12.84 10.52
C ALA A 2 -3.38 11.81 9.98
N HIS A 3 -4.50 11.58 10.68
CA HIS A 3 -5.72 11.14 10.00
C HIS A 3 -6.53 12.41 9.81
N ASP A 4 -6.22 13.13 8.75
CA ASP A 4 -7.15 14.13 8.28
C ASP A 4 -8.33 13.38 7.66
N ARG A 5 -9.27 12.98 8.51
CA ARG A 5 -10.50 12.27 8.10
C ARG A 5 -11.31 13.09 7.07
N GLY A 6 -10.97 14.37 6.86
CA GLY A 6 -11.46 15.20 5.76
C GLY A 6 -11.00 14.68 4.39
N CYS A 7 -9.72 14.39 4.21
CA CYS A 7 -9.15 13.92 2.94
C CYS A 7 -9.78 12.58 2.50
N GLU A 8 -9.95 11.64 3.43
CA GLU A 8 -10.57 10.33 3.16
C GLU A 8 -12.05 10.45 2.74
N ARG A 9 -12.80 11.36 3.39
CA ARG A 9 -14.20 11.65 3.06
C ARG A 9 -14.33 12.33 1.69
N GLU A 10 -13.50 13.33 1.42
CA GLU A 10 -13.52 14.07 0.15
C GLU A 10 -13.13 13.17 -1.03
N LEU A 11 -12.16 12.28 -0.84
CA LEU A 11 -11.83 11.24 -1.81
C LEU A 11 -13.02 10.30 -2.08
N ALA A 12 -13.71 9.86 -1.03
CA ALA A 12 -14.87 8.99 -1.17
C ALA A 12 -16.02 9.66 -1.94
N GLU A 13 -16.29 10.94 -1.66
CA GLU A 13 -17.30 11.74 -2.37
C GLU A 13 -16.94 11.90 -3.86
N GLU A 14 -15.67 12.16 -4.18
CA GLU A 14 -15.23 12.32 -5.57
C GLU A 14 -15.26 11.01 -6.37
N LEU A 15 -14.88 9.91 -5.72
CA LEU A 15 -15.03 8.56 -6.29
C LEU A 15 -16.50 8.24 -6.56
N ALA A 16 -17.39 8.50 -5.61
CA ALA A 16 -18.83 8.27 -5.78
C ALA A 16 -19.38 9.07 -6.97
N ARG A 17 -19.07 10.37 -7.06
CA ARG A 17 -19.48 11.22 -8.19
C ARG A 17 -18.99 10.70 -9.55
N THR A 18 -17.74 10.22 -9.61
CA THR A 18 -17.15 9.71 -10.85
C THR A 18 -17.79 8.40 -11.29
N LEU A 19 -18.06 7.50 -10.33
CA LEU A 19 -18.70 6.22 -10.58
C LEU A 19 -20.18 6.38 -10.95
N ASP A 20 -20.90 7.30 -10.30
CA ASP A 20 -22.28 7.66 -10.69
C ASP A 20 -22.35 8.18 -12.13
N ALA A 21 -21.32 8.90 -12.57
CA ALA A 21 -21.17 9.35 -13.95
C ALA A 21 -20.75 8.22 -14.94
N HIS A 22 -20.66 6.97 -14.48
CA HIS A 22 -20.21 5.80 -15.26
C HIS A 22 -18.81 5.97 -15.86
N LYS A 23 -17.95 6.75 -15.18
CA LYS A 23 -16.57 6.99 -15.58
C LYS A 23 -15.62 6.22 -14.66
N LEU A 24 -14.45 5.91 -15.19
CA LEU A 24 -13.35 5.38 -14.39
C LEU A 24 -12.59 6.55 -13.75
N PRO A 25 -12.31 6.49 -12.43
CA PRO A 25 -11.50 7.49 -11.77
C PRO A 25 -10.07 7.52 -12.28
N ASP A 26 -9.53 8.72 -12.51
CA ASP A 26 -8.11 8.90 -12.81
C ASP A 26 -7.31 8.86 -11.51
N LEU A 27 -6.59 7.75 -11.30
CA LEU A 27 -5.79 7.53 -10.10
C LEU A 27 -4.59 8.47 -10.00
N VAL A 28 -4.07 8.97 -11.12
CA VAL A 28 -2.95 9.94 -11.12
C VAL A 28 -3.47 11.30 -10.65
N ALA A 29 -4.61 11.74 -11.18
CA ALA A 29 -5.26 12.98 -10.78
C ALA A 29 -5.68 12.93 -9.29
N LEU A 30 -6.29 11.83 -8.85
CA LEU A 30 -6.67 11.66 -7.45
C LEU A 30 -5.45 11.65 -6.52
N ARG A 31 -4.34 11.01 -6.92
CA ARG A 31 -3.12 10.98 -6.11
C ARG A 31 -2.41 12.33 -6.04
N ALA A 32 -2.54 13.18 -7.05
CA ALA A 32 -2.01 14.54 -7.00
C ALA A 32 -2.79 15.45 -6.03
N ILE A 33 -4.07 15.18 -5.82
CA ILE A 33 -4.96 15.99 -4.98
C ILE A 33 -5.00 15.48 -3.53
N PHE A 34 -5.11 14.15 -3.36
CA PHE A 34 -5.33 13.50 -2.06
C PHE A 34 -4.12 12.72 -1.54
N GLY A 35 -3.09 12.51 -2.39
CA GLY A 35 -1.90 11.78 -2.01
C GLY A 35 -0.88 12.64 -1.27
N PRO A 36 0.01 12.01 -0.47
CA PRO A 36 1.14 12.71 0.11
C PRO A 36 2.08 13.20 -1.00
N ASP A 37 2.77 14.32 -0.73
CA ASP A 37 3.80 14.85 -1.62
C ASP A 37 4.90 13.79 -1.84
N PRO A 38 5.16 13.38 -3.10
CA PRO A 38 6.13 12.34 -3.40
C PRO A 38 7.55 12.71 -2.94
N ASP A 39 7.90 14.00 -2.89
CA ASP A 39 9.21 14.45 -2.44
C ASP A 39 9.34 14.42 -0.90
N GLN A 40 8.22 14.29 -0.18
CA GLN A 40 8.18 14.12 1.27
C GLN A 40 8.16 12.65 1.71
N LEU A 41 8.05 11.72 0.76
CA LEU A 41 8.05 10.30 1.06
C LEU A 41 9.46 9.82 1.43
N PRO A 42 9.61 9.07 2.53
CA PRO A 42 10.91 8.49 2.87
C PRO A 42 11.30 7.45 1.81
N ILE A 43 12.58 7.45 1.43
CA ILE A 43 13.13 6.41 0.56
C ILE A 43 13.23 5.12 1.38
N VAL A 44 12.35 4.16 1.08
CA VAL A 44 12.35 2.84 1.71
C VAL A 44 13.13 1.87 0.83
N HIS A 45 14.31 1.46 1.28
CA HIS A 45 15.06 0.37 0.67
C HIS A 45 14.68 -0.96 1.32
N VAL A 46 14.02 -1.83 0.55
CA VAL A 46 13.77 -3.21 0.95
C VAL A 46 14.92 -4.07 0.41
N GLN A 47 15.77 -4.55 1.30
CA GLN A 47 16.75 -5.57 0.96
C GLN A 47 16.04 -6.92 0.90
N LEU A 48 15.94 -7.48 -0.30
CA LEU A 48 15.41 -8.83 -0.46
C LEU A 48 16.42 -9.81 0.11
N ALA A 49 15.97 -10.65 1.05
CA ALA A 49 16.77 -11.74 1.56
C ALA A 49 17.04 -12.76 0.44
N SER A 50 18.16 -13.48 0.55
CA SER A 50 18.47 -14.58 -0.38
C SER A 50 17.37 -15.63 -0.32
N LEU A 51 16.99 -16.21 -1.47
CA LEU A 51 16.00 -17.29 -1.51
C LEU A 51 16.40 -18.50 -0.66
N ASN A 52 17.70 -18.72 -0.46
CA ASN A 52 18.22 -19.77 0.43
C ASN A 52 17.76 -19.57 1.89
N SER A 53 17.54 -18.32 2.33
CA SER A 53 16.96 -18.07 3.66
C SER A 53 15.53 -18.59 3.80
N TYR A 54 14.79 -18.72 2.70
CA TYR A 54 13.46 -19.33 2.68
C TYR A 54 13.53 -20.85 2.86
N GLU A 55 14.51 -21.50 2.24
CA GLU A 55 14.76 -22.94 2.39
C GLU A 55 15.15 -23.29 3.84
N ALA A 56 16.01 -22.48 4.46
CA ALA A 56 16.38 -22.64 5.87
C ALA A 56 15.17 -22.47 6.83
N LEU A 57 14.25 -21.56 6.53
CA LEU A 57 13.00 -21.40 7.30
C LEU A 57 12.07 -22.62 7.12
N MET A 58 11.99 -23.19 5.93
CA MET A 58 11.22 -24.41 5.68
C MET A 58 11.83 -25.62 6.38
N GLU A 59 13.16 -25.78 6.32
CA GLU A 59 13.87 -26.89 6.97
C GLU A 59 13.74 -26.83 8.51
N SER A 60 13.81 -25.62 9.09
CA SER A 60 13.54 -25.43 10.52
C SER A 60 12.09 -25.68 10.91
N ALA A 61 11.12 -25.36 10.04
CA ALA A 61 9.72 -25.69 10.25
C ALA A 61 9.47 -27.22 10.26
N TYR A 62 10.10 -27.98 9.37
CA TYR A 62 9.99 -29.44 9.34
C TYR A 62 10.79 -30.15 10.46
N SER A 63 11.89 -29.55 10.91
CA SER A 63 12.71 -30.09 12.00
C SER A 63 12.08 -29.90 13.39
N GLY A 64 11.17 -28.92 13.55
CA GLY A 64 10.42 -28.68 14.78
C GLY A 64 9.25 -29.64 15.06
N GLU A 65 8.86 -30.47 14.09
CA GLU A 65 7.76 -31.45 14.23
C GLU A 65 8.23 -32.83 14.72
N ALA A 66 9.54 -33.03 14.92
CA ALA A 66 10.10 -34.25 15.50
C ALA A 66 10.38 -34.05 17.01
N ALA A 67 9.34 -34.08 17.83
CA ALA A 67 9.43 -34.17 19.29
C ALA A 67 8.44 -35.19 19.86
#